data_AF-A0A0K8WG50-F1
#
_entry.id   AF-A0A0K8WG50-F1
#
_cell.length_a   1.000
_cell.length_b   1.000
_cell.length_c   1.000
_cell.angle_alpha   90.00
_cell.angle_beta   90.00
_cell.angle_gamma   90.00
#
_symmetry.space_group_name_H-M   'P 1'
#
loop_
_entity.id
_entity.type
_entity.pdbx_description
1 polymer ?
#
loop_
_entity_poly.entity_id
_entity_poly.type
_entity_poly.pdbx_seq_one_letter_code
_entity_poly.pdbx_strand_id
1 'polypeptide(L)'
;MLGTFALMIGTGALTQSIEYQPGVGPKQIAWALHCAVLGAVVAPMCFLGGPILTRAALYTAGIVGGLSTVAVCAPSDKFLYMGGPLAVGLGLVFASSLASMWLPPTTALGAGLASMSLYGGLILFGGFLLYDTQRIVRYAENHPQIFVKPYDPINACLSIYMDTINIFVRIATILAGGGGNRRR
;
A
#
# COMPACT_ATOMS: atom_id res chain seq x y z
N MET A 1 -11.76 14.71 -3.76
CA MET A 1 -11.69 13.24 -3.55
C MET A 1 -11.82 12.46 -4.85
N LEU A 2 -12.89 12.61 -5.65
CA LEU A 2 -13.01 11.84 -6.91
C LEU A 2 -11.91 12.13 -7.93
N GLY A 3 -11.54 13.40 -8.13
CA GLY A 3 -10.45 13.77 -9.03
C GLY A 3 -9.08 13.22 -8.61
N THR A 4 -8.78 13.18 -7.31
CA THR A 4 -7.53 12.60 -6.79
C THR A 4 -7.49 11.08 -6.95
N PHE A 5 -8.62 10.38 -6.76
CA PHE A 5 -8.71 8.94 -7.02
C PHE A 5 -8.51 8.62 -8.50
N ALA A 6 -9.17 9.36 -9.39
CA ALA A 6 -9.00 9.19 -10.83
C ALA A 6 -7.55 9.41 -11.27
N LEU A 7 -6.87 10.41 -10.69
CA LEU A 7 -5.48 10.74 -11.03
C LEU A 7 -4.50 9.66 -10.53
N MET A 8 -4.68 9.13 -9.31
CA MET A 8 -3.89 8.01 -8.80
C MET A 8 -4.07 6.74 -9.64
N ILE A 9 -5.32 6.37 -9.93
CA ILE A 9 -5.63 5.17 -10.74
C ILE A 9 -5.10 5.36 -12.17
N GLY A 10 -5.33 6.52 -12.77
CA GLY A 10 -4.91 6.82 -14.14
C GLY A 10 -3.40 6.80 -14.32
N THR A 11 -2.63 7.39 -13.40
CA THR A 11 -1.16 7.37 -13.47
C THR A 11 -0.58 5.99 -13.19
N GLY A 12 -1.22 5.19 -12.32
CA GLY A 12 -0.84 3.80 -12.09
C GLY A 12 -1.09 2.93 -13.33
N ALA A 13 -2.28 3.05 -13.92
CA ALA A 13 -2.64 2.34 -15.16
C ALA A 13 -1.74 2.73 -16.33
N LEU A 14 -1.38 4.02 -16.44
CA LEU A 14 -0.41 4.51 -17.43
C LEU A 14 0.97 3.89 -17.22
N THR A 15 1.45 3.83 -15.98
CA THR A 15 2.73 3.18 -15.68
C THR A 15 2.68 1.72 -16.09
N GLN A 16 1.57 1.03 -15.81
CA GLN A 16 1.42 -0.40 -16.12
C GLN A 16 1.28 -0.72 -17.61
N SER A 17 0.67 0.17 -18.39
CA SER A 17 0.43 -0.04 -19.82
C SER A 17 1.69 0.11 -20.68
N ILE A 18 2.67 0.90 -20.22
CA ILE A 18 3.94 1.08 -20.91
C ILE A 18 4.81 -0.17 -20.73
N GLU A 19 5.43 -0.64 -21.81
CA GLU A 19 6.37 -1.76 -21.75
C GLU A 19 7.71 -1.35 -21.15
N TYR A 20 8.29 -2.25 -20.35
CA TYR A 20 9.59 -2.01 -19.76
C TYR A 20 10.70 -2.11 -20.80
N GLN A 21 11.56 -1.09 -20.83
CA GLN A 21 12.81 -1.07 -21.58
C GLN A 21 13.97 -0.80 -20.61
N PRO A 22 15.11 -1.51 -20.72
CA PRO A 22 16.31 -1.21 -19.95
C PRO A 22 16.80 0.21 -20.20
N GLY A 23 17.19 0.94 -19.15
CA GLY A 23 17.66 2.32 -19.23
C GLY A 23 16.66 3.34 -18.66
N VAL A 24 16.85 4.63 -18.96
CA VAL A 24 15.89 5.69 -18.62
C VAL A 24 14.98 5.89 -19.82
N GLY A 25 13.71 5.53 -19.67
CA GLY A 25 12.72 5.58 -20.75
C GLY A 25 11.34 6.02 -20.28
N PRO A 26 10.32 5.88 -21.15
CA PRO A 26 8.95 6.32 -20.87
C PRO A 26 8.35 5.68 -19.62
N LYS A 27 8.72 4.42 -19.33
CA LYS A 27 8.25 3.68 -18.15
C LYS A 27 8.71 4.34 -16.85
N GLN A 28 9.97 4.73 -16.78
CA GLN A 28 10.61 5.33 -15.61
C GLN A 28 10.03 6.73 -15.36
N ILE A 29 9.75 7.48 -16.43
CA ILE A 29 9.09 8.78 -16.35
C ILE A 29 7.65 8.62 -15.87
N ALA A 30 6.89 7.66 -16.40
CA ALA A 30 5.53 7.37 -15.95
C ALA A 30 5.50 6.93 -14.47
N TRP A 31 6.46 6.09 -14.06
CA TRP A 31 6.63 5.70 -12.67
C TRP A 31 6.97 6.90 -11.77
N ALA A 32 7.90 7.76 -12.18
CA ALA A 32 8.23 8.97 -11.43
C ALA A 32 7.03 9.92 -11.31
N LEU A 33 6.26 10.09 -12.39
CA LEU A 33 5.00 10.84 -12.38
C LEU A 33 4.01 10.24 -11.39
N HIS A 34 3.84 8.93 -11.40
CA HIS A 34 2.95 8.23 -10.48
C HIS A 34 3.38 8.40 -9.01
N CYS A 35 4.68 8.28 -8.74
CA CYS A 35 5.25 8.55 -7.41
C CYS A 35 5.03 10.00 -6.98
N ALA A 36 5.21 10.98 -7.87
CA ALA A 36 4.98 12.39 -7.58
C ALA A 36 3.50 12.67 -7.26
N VAL A 37 2.58 12.06 -8.00
CA VAL A 37 1.14 12.14 -7.75
C VAL A 37 0.77 11.59 -6.38
N LEU A 38 1.28 10.40 -6.04
CA LEU A 38 1.03 9.81 -4.73
C LEU A 38 1.62 10.65 -3.60
N GLY A 39 2.84 11.17 -3.79
CA GLY A 39 3.46 12.13 -2.88
C GLY A 39 2.61 13.37 -2.67
N ALA A 40 2.03 13.94 -3.73
CA ALA A 40 1.13 15.09 -3.64
C ALA A 40 -0.18 14.77 -2.90
N VAL A 41 -0.73 13.57 -3.08
CA VAL A 41 -1.93 13.12 -2.34
C VAL A 41 -1.62 12.91 -0.86
N VAL A 42 -0.41 12.44 -0.54
CA VAL A 42 0.07 12.22 0.83
C VAL A 42 0.53 13.51 1.52
N ALA A 43 0.92 14.54 0.76
CA ALA A 43 1.49 15.79 1.26
C ALA A 43 0.69 16.50 2.37
N PRO A 44 -0.66 16.50 2.39
CA PRO A 44 -1.42 17.08 3.49
C PRO A 44 -1.12 16.43 4.86
N MET A 45 -0.61 15.19 4.90
CA MET A 45 -0.19 14.57 6.16
C MET A 45 1.01 15.28 6.80
N CYS A 46 1.76 16.10 6.06
CA CYS A 46 2.82 16.95 6.61
C CYS A 46 2.31 17.87 7.73
N PHE A 47 1.02 18.21 7.75
CA PHE A 47 0.40 18.99 8.82
C PHE A 47 0.29 18.25 10.16
N LEU A 48 0.46 16.92 10.20
CA LEU A 48 0.51 16.14 11.45
C LEU A 48 1.79 16.43 12.27
N GLY A 49 2.80 17.03 11.64
CA GLY A 49 4.05 17.43 12.28
C GLY A 49 5.18 16.41 12.12
N GLY A 50 6.40 16.94 11.98
CA GLY A 50 7.63 16.17 11.73
C GLY A 50 7.84 14.99 12.70
N PRO A 51 7.73 15.15 14.04
CA PRO A 51 7.99 14.07 14.98
C PRO A 51 7.07 12.84 14.81
N ILE A 52 5.80 13.06 14.47
CA ILE A 52 4.84 11.97 14.25
C ILE A 52 5.17 11.25 12.96
N LEU A 53 5.45 11.99 11.89
CA LEU A 53 5.76 11.43 10.58
C LEU A 53 7.07 10.67 10.56
N THR A 54 8.12 11.17 11.23
CA THR A 54 9.39 10.45 11.34
C THR A 54 9.22 9.12 12.06
N ARG A 55 8.43 9.09 13.16
CA ARG A 55 8.11 7.84 13.87
C ARG A 55 7.29 6.89 12.99
N ALA A 56 6.28 7.42 12.30
CA ALA A 56 5.46 6.63 11.39
C ALA A 56 6.28 6.00 10.26
N ALA A 57 7.22 6.76 9.69
CA ALA A 57 8.14 6.31 8.67
C ALA A 57 9.07 5.21 9.19
N LEU A 58 9.67 5.39 10.39
CA LEU A 58 10.52 4.38 11.01
C LEU A 58 9.77 3.08 11.32
N TYR A 59 8.56 3.17 11.87
CA TYR A 59 7.73 1.99 12.15
C TYR A 59 7.31 1.29 10.87
N THR A 60 6.96 2.05 9.83
CA THR A 60 6.60 1.47 8.54
C THR A 60 7.81 0.79 7.90
N ALA A 61 8.99 1.40 7.94
CA ALA A 61 10.22 0.78 7.45
C ALA A 61 10.54 -0.54 8.18
N GLY A 62 10.35 -0.58 9.50
CA GLY A 62 10.49 -1.80 10.30
C GLY A 62 9.47 -2.89 9.92
N ILE A 63 8.19 -2.52 9.75
CA ILE A 63 7.12 -3.44 9.35
C ILE A 63 7.38 -3.98 7.94
N VAL A 64 7.59 -3.10 6.97
CA VAL A 64 7.83 -3.45 5.56
C VAL A 64 9.09 -4.32 5.44
N GLY A 65 10.20 -3.89 6.03
CA GLY A 65 11.45 -4.66 6.00
C GLY A 65 11.32 -6.01 6.69
N GLY A 66 10.70 -6.07 7.87
CA GLY A 66 10.50 -7.31 8.62
C GLY A 66 9.59 -8.30 7.89
N LEU A 67 8.43 -7.84 7.42
CA LEU A 67 7.48 -8.68 6.70
C LEU A 67 8.05 -9.13 5.35
N SER A 68 8.67 -8.25 4.56
CA SER A 68 9.32 -8.66 3.31
C SER A 68 10.42 -9.69 3.54
N THR A 69 11.22 -9.56 4.62
CA THR A 69 12.22 -10.58 4.98
C THR A 69 11.58 -11.93 5.28
N VAL A 70 10.48 -11.94 6.05
CA VAL A 70 9.73 -13.18 6.32
C VAL A 70 9.17 -13.79 5.03
N ALA A 71 8.62 -12.98 4.12
CA ALA A 71 8.07 -13.47 2.86
C ALA A 71 9.14 -14.08 1.95
N VAL A 72 10.33 -13.47 1.85
CA VAL A 72 11.46 -13.99 1.07
C VAL A 72 11.97 -15.32 1.64
N CYS A 73 12.02 -15.46 2.97
CA CYS A 73 12.48 -16.68 3.61
C CYS A 73 11.41 -17.79 3.69
N ALA A 74 10.14 -17.46 3.44
CA ALA A 74 9.05 -18.42 3.54
C ALA A 74 8.90 -19.25 2.25
N PRO A 75 8.51 -20.53 2.35
CA PRO A 75 8.22 -21.36 1.18
C PRO A 75 7.19 -20.69 0.26
N SER A 76 7.47 -20.68 -1.05
CA SER A 76 6.79 -19.84 -2.06
C SER A 76 5.28 -20.06 -2.19
N ASP A 77 4.75 -21.17 -1.69
CA ASP A 77 3.38 -21.56 -1.99
C ASP A 77 2.39 -21.14 -0.90
N LYS A 78 2.86 -20.89 0.33
CA LYS A 78 1.97 -20.69 1.49
C LYS A 78 1.20 -19.38 1.42
N PHE A 79 1.83 -18.27 1.00
CA PHE A 79 1.10 -17.00 0.94
C PHE A 79 0.35 -16.81 -0.38
N LEU A 80 0.71 -17.48 -1.48
CA LEU A 80 -0.09 -17.41 -2.72
C LEU A 80 -1.53 -17.94 -2.53
N TYR A 81 -1.75 -18.93 -1.67
CA TYR A 81 -3.10 -19.40 -1.32
C TYR A 81 -3.91 -18.37 -0.52
N MET A 82 -3.28 -17.34 0.04
CA MET A 82 -3.96 -16.31 0.83
C MET A 82 -4.64 -15.23 -0.03
N GLY A 83 -4.46 -15.24 -1.35
CA GLY A 83 -5.07 -14.24 -2.24
C GLY A 83 -6.60 -14.17 -2.13
N GLY A 84 -7.28 -15.30 -1.94
CA GLY A 84 -8.74 -15.35 -1.75
C GLY A 84 -9.20 -14.64 -0.46
N PRO A 85 -8.73 -15.07 0.73
CA PRO A 85 -8.99 -14.37 1.98
C PRO A 85 -8.60 -12.88 1.98
N LEU A 86 -7.47 -12.52 1.37
CA LEU A 86 -7.03 -11.12 1.27
C LEU A 86 -8.00 -10.28 0.42
N ALA A 87 -8.50 -10.82 -0.70
CA ALA A 87 -9.48 -10.13 -1.53
C ALA A 87 -10.80 -9.89 -0.78
N VAL A 88 -11.26 -10.86 0.01
CA VAL A 88 -12.45 -10.70 0.88
C VAL A 88 -12.21 -9.62 1.93
N GLY A 89 -11.05 -9.66 2.60
CA GLY A 89 -10.66 -8.64 3.57
C GLY A 89 -10.57 -7.23 2.97
N LEU A 90 -10.08 -7.11 1.73
CA LEU A 90 -10.05 -5.84 1.01
C LEU A 90 -11.45 -5.31 0.73
N GLY A 91 -12.39 -6.18 0.32
CA GLY A 91 -13.80 -5.80 0.16
C GLY A 91 -14.39 -5.25 1.45
N LEU A 92 -14.11 -5.88 2.60
CA LEU A 92 -14.58 -5.44 3.92
C LEU A 92 -13.98 -4.09 4.34
N VAL A 93 -12.66 -3.91 4.19
CA VAL A 93 -11.96 -2.66 4.52
C VAL A 93 -12.40 -1.53 3.59
N PHE A 94 -12.64 -1.83 2.32
CA PHE A 94 -13.13 -0.86 1.35
C PHE A 94 -14.57 -0.43 1.65
N ALA A 95 -15.46 -1.38 1.90
CA ALA A 95 -16.85 -1.11 2.29
C ALA A 95 -16.94 -0.30 3.58
N SER A 96 -16.15 -0.64 4.60
CA SER A 96 -16.09 0.12 5.85
C SER A 96 -15.53 1.54 5.66
N SER A 97 -14.57 1.72 4.75
CA SER A 97 -14.02 3.04 4.42
C SER A 97 -15.05 3.93 3.71
N LEU A 98 -15.82 3.36 2.76
CA LEU A 98 -16.93 4.07 2.12
C LEU A 98 -18.05 4.40 3.10
N ALA A 99 -18.44 3.46 3.96
CA ALA A 99 -19.48 3.67 4.95
C ALA A 99 -19.09 4.74 5.98
N SER A 100 -17.81 4.81 6.38
CA SER A 100 -17.28 5.83 7.30
C SER A 100 -17.34 7.25 6.74
N MET A 101 -17.48 7.44 5.41
CA MET A 101 -17.67 8.76 4.82
C MET A 101 -19.05 9.35 5.09
N TRP A 102 -20.05 8.49 5.32
CA TRP A 102 -21.45 8.89 5.53
C TRP A 102 -21.86 8.80 7.00
N LEU A 103 -21.06 8.16 7.83
CA LEU A 103 -21.37 7.88 9.24
C LEU A 103 -20.42 8.65 10.15
N PRO A 104 -20.93 9.53 11.04
CA PRO A 104 -20.08 10.27 11.96
C PRO A 104 -19.26 9.32 12.85
N PRO A 105 -17.94 9.54 12.97
CA PRO A 105 -17.08 8.72 13.84
C PRO A 105 -17.40 8.86 15.33
N THR A 106 -18.32 9.76 15.70
CA THR A 106 -18.84 9.92 17.07
C THR A 106 -19.90 8.88 17.45
N THR A 107 -20.49 8.18 16.47
CA THR A 107 -21.44 7.09 16.72
C THR A 107 -20.68 5.77 16.96
N ALA A 108 -21.20 4.88 17.80
CA ALA A 108 -20.53 3.58 18.07
C ALA A 108 -20.29 2.78 16.78
N LEU A 109 -21.23 2.83 15.84
CA LEU A 109 -21.12 2.20 14.53
C LEU A 109 -20.06 2.91 13.67
N GLY A 110 -20.06 4.25 13.59
CA GLY A 110 -19.05 5.01 12.85
C GLY A 110 -17.63 4.86 13.41
N ALA A 111 -17.47 4.86 14.73
CA ALA A 111 -16.20 4.58 15.41
C ALA A 111 -15.71 3.15 15.14
N GLY A 112 -16.63 2.18 15.14
CA GLY A 112 -16.35 0.79 14.80
C GLY A 112 -15.86 0.63 13.36
N LEU A 113 -16.54 1.27 12.40
CA LEU A 113 -16.13 1.26 10.98
C LEU A 113 -14.80 1.98 10.74
N ALA A 114 -14.56 3.11 11.42
CA ALA A 114 -13.30 3.82 11.35
C ALA A 114 -12.15 2.97 11.92
N SER A 115 -12.38 2.26 13.02
CA SER A 115 -11.40 1.36 13.64
C SER A 115 -11.15 0.13 12.77
N MET A 116 -12.20 -0.47 12.20
CA MET A 116 -12.09 -1.58 11.26
C MET A 116 -11.33 -1.17 10.01
N SER A 117 -11.65 -0.01 9.45
CA SER A 117 -10.90 0.56 8.34
C SER A 117 -9.45 0.71 8.75
N LEU A 118 -9.11 1.45 9.81
CA LEU A 118 -7.74 1.75 10.23
C LEU A 118 -6.91 0.51 10.60
N TYR A 119 -7.32 -0.23 11.63
CA TYR A 119 -6.56 -1.36 12.18
C TYR A 119 -6.74 -2.63 11.35
N GLY A 120 -7.96 -2.92 10.90
CA GLY A 120 -8.22 -4.06 10.02
C GLY A 120 -7.50 -3.89 8.68
N GLY A 121 -7.55 -2.67 8.12
CA GLY A 121 -6.76 -2.33 6.94
C GLY A 121 -5.26 -2.46 7.16
N LEU A 122 -4.72 -2.05 8.32
CA LEU A 122 -3.29 -2.20 8.61
C LEU A 122 -2.84 -3.67 8.57
N ILE A 123 -3.61 -4.56 9.21
CA ILE A 123 -3.34 -6.01 9.18
C ILE A 123 -3.44 -6.53 7.74
N LEU A 124 -4.48 -6.11 7.02
CA LEU A 124 -4.71 -6.52 5.64
C LEU A 124 -3.56 -6.12 4.71
N PHE A 125 -3.10 -4.88 4.76
CA PHE A 125 -1.99 -4.40 3.92
C PHE A 125 -0.65 -5.01 4.34
N GLY A 126 -0.46 -5.36 5.63
CA GLY A 126 0.66 -6.20 6.04
C GLY A 126 0.59 -7.59 5.40
N GLY A 127 -0.61 -8.17 5.30
CA GLY A 127 -0.86 -9.41 4.57
C GLY A 127 -0.61 -9.29 3.06
N PHE A 128 -1.08 -8.21 2.42
CA PHE A 128 -0.80 -7.94 1.00
C PHE A 128 0.68 -7.81 0.74
N LEU A 129 1.41 -7.13 1.62
CA LEU A 129 2.85 -7.00 1.48
C LEU A 129 3.57 -8.35 1.52
N LEU A 130 3.13 -9.28 2.38
CA LEU A 130 3.64 -10.66 2.39
C LEU A 130 3.31 -11.39 1.08
N TYR A 131 2.03 -11.32 0.67
CA TYR A 131 1.53 -11.95 -0.56
C TYR A 131 2.29 -11.46 -1.80
N ASP A 132 2.41 -10.14 -1.96
CA ASP A 132 3.01 -9.50 -3.12
C ASP A 132 4.53 -9.69 -3.14
N THR A 133 5.20 -9.66 -1.97
CA THR A 133 6.63 -10.00 -1.91
C THR A 133 6.86 -11.42 -2.41
N GLN A 134 6.08 -12.40 -1.96
CA GLN A 134 6.18 -13.78 -2.46
C GLN A 134 5.84 -13.91 -3.94
N ARG A 135 4.80 -13.22 -4.39
CA ARG A 135 4.37 -13.20 -5.79
C ARG A 135 5.49 -12.67 -6.70
N ILE A 136 6.19 -11.61 -6.30
CA ILE A 136 7.33 -11.05 -7.04
C ILE A 136 8.49 -12.04 -7.08
N VAL A 137 8.87 -12.63 -5.95
CA VAL A 137 9.95 -13.63 -5.88
C VAL A 137 9.64 -14.80 -6.81
N ARG A 138 8.42 -15.36 -6.71
CA ARG A 138 7.98 -16.47 -7.56
C ARG A 138 7.93 -16.10 -9.04
N TYR A 139 7.49 -14.88 -9.34
CA TYR A 139 7.47 -14.36 -10.71
C TYR A 139 8.88 -14.20 -11.29
N ALA A 140 9.86 -13.82 -10.46
CA ALA A 140 11.27 -13.72 -10.83
C ALA A 140 11.94 -15.10 -10.99
N GLU A 141 11.69 -16.04 -10.08
CA GLU A 141 12.21 -17.42 -10.15
C GLU A 141 11.69 -18.18 -11.38
N ASN A 142 10.40 -18.04 -11.67
CA ASN A 142 9.74 -18.70 -12.79
C ASN A 142 9.82 -17.87 -14.08
N HIS A 143 10.67 -16.85 -14.16
CA HIS A 143 10.90 -16.10 -15.38
C HIS A 143 11.99 -16.80 -16.23
N PRO A 144 11.65 -17.64 -17.23
CA PRO A 144 12.67 -18.24 -18.07
C PRO A 144 13.34 -17.16 -18.92
N GLN A 145 14.64 -17.37 -19.16
CA GLN A 145 15.54 -16.44 -19.86
C GLN A 145 15.16 -16.18 -21.33
N ILE A 146 14.19 -16.92 -21.88
CA ILE A 146 13.81 -16.94 -23.31
C ILE A 146 12.33 -16.53 -23.46
N PHE A 147 11.93 -15.39 -22.89
CA PHE A 147 10.61 -14.80 -23.17
C PHE A 147 10.72 -13.64 -24.16
N VAL A 148 9.64 -13.45 -24.93
CA VAL A 148 9.44 -12.34 -25.88
C VAL A 148 9.32 -10.99 -25.15
N LYS A 149 8.94 -10.98 -23.86
CA LYS A 149 8.80 -9.77 -23.05
C LYS A 149 9.78 -9.80 -21.87
N PRO A 150 10.61 -8.75 -21.69
CA PRO A 150 11.53 -8.66 -20.56
C PRO A 150 10.75 -8.55 -19.23
N TYR A 151 11.35 -9.10 -18.16
CA TYR A 151 10.86 -8.92 -16.80
C TYR A 151 10.67 -7.43 -16.48
N ASP A 152 9.49 -7.05 -16.01
CA ASP A 152 9.15 -5.65 -15.68
C ASP A 152 9.24 -5.42 -14.16
N PRO A 153 10.38 -4.95 -13.64
CA PRO A 153 10.56 -4.73 -12.21
C PRO A 153 9.68 -3.60 -11.67
N ILE A 154 9.32 -2.62 -12.52
CA ILE A 154 8.52 -1.46 -12.12
C ILE A 154 7.07 -1.87 -11.86
N ASN A 155 6.51 -2.70 -12.74
CA ASN A 155 5.17 -3.24 -12.52
C ASN A 155 5.13 -4.21 -11.33
N ALA A 156 6.19 -5.01 -11.16
CA ALA A 156 6.31 -5.91 -10.03
C ALA A 156 6.32 -5.15 -8.69
N CYS A 157 7.11 -4.08 -8.55
CA CYS A 157 7.25 -3.35 -7.29
C CYS A 157 6.10 -2.39 -6.96
N LEU A 158 5.25 -2.06 -7.94
CA LEU A 158 4.17 -1.08 -7.78
C LEU A 158 3.21 -1.47 -6.66
N SER A 159 2.94 -2.76 -6.48
CA SER A 159 1.99 -3.23 -5.46
C SER A 159 2.58 -3.15 -4.04
N ILE A 160 3.84 -3.56 -3.84
CA ILE A 160 4.56 -3.35 -2.57
C ILE A 160 4.64 -1.86 -2.22
N TYR A 161 4.85 -1.00 -3.22
CA TYR A 161 4.89 0.44 -3.01
C TYR A 161 3.53 0.98 -2.50
N MET A 162 2.43 0.51 -3.07
CA MET A 162 1.09 0.88 -2.60
C MET A 162 0.81 0.37 -1.19
N ASP A 163 1.18 -0.88 -0.87
CA ASP A 163 1.04 -1.41 0.48
C ASP A 163 1.84 -0.61 1.49
N THR A 164 3.06 -0.21 1.13
CA THR A 164 3.94 0.62 1.96
C THR A 164 3.28 1.97 2.27
N ILE A 165 2.72 2.65 1.28
CA ILE A 165 2.00 3.92 1.49
C ILE A 165 0.76 3.71 2.37
N ASN A 166 -0.02 2.65 2.11
CA ASN A 166 -1.22 2.34 2.88
C ASN A 166 -0.90 2.07 4.36
N ILE A 167 0.16 1.30 4.64
CA ILE A 167 0.65 1.06 5.99
C ILE A 167 1.10 2.39 6.63
N PHE A 168 1.88 3.20 5.92
CA PHE A 168 2.38 4.49 6.43
C PHE A 168 1.26 5.44 6.84
N VAL A 169 0.28 5.67 5.96
CA VAL A 169 -0.88 6.56 6.23
C VAL A 169 -1.62 6.11 7.49
N ARG A 170 -1.80 4.79 7.64
CA ARG A 170 -2.50 4.20 8.79
C ARG A 170 -1.72 4.38 10.08
N ILE A 171 -0.42 4.09 10.08
CA ILE A 171 0.44 4.30 11.25
C ILE A 171 0.48 5.77 11.62
N ALA A 172 0.64 6.68 10.65
CA ALA A 172 0.62 8.12 10.89
C ALA A 172 -0.70 8.57 11.53
N THR A 173 -1.83 8.07 11.03
CA THR A 173 -3.17 8.36 11.57
C THR A 173 -3.35 7.81 12.99
N ILE A 174 -2.88 6.59 13.26
CA ILE A 174 -2.93 5.97 14.59
C ILE A 174 -2.08 6.78 15.59
N LEU A 175 -0.87 7.21 15.19
CA LEU A 175 0.00 8.02 16.05
C LEU A 175 -0.56 9.42 16.30
N ALA A 176 -1.21 10.03 15.29
CA ALA A 176 -1.89 11.32 15.43
C ALA A 176 -3.10 11.22 16.38
N GLY A 177 -3.94 10.19 16.23
CA GLY A 177 -5.10 9.95 17.09
C GLY A 177 -4.73 9.56 18.53
N GLY A 178 -3.67 8.75 18.70
CA GLY A 178 -3.18 8.32 20.02
C GLY A 178 -2.44 9.41 20.80
N GLY A 179 -1.92 10.45 20.14
CA GLY A 179 -1.23 11.57 20.78
C GLY A 179 -2.16 12.61 21.41
N GLY A 180 -3.39 12.77 20.90
CA GLY A 180 -4.37 13.73 21.41
C GLY A 180 -4.98 13.33 22.75
N ASN A 181 -5.07 12.03 23.05
CA ASN A 181 -5.69 11.51 24.27
C ASN A 181 -4.76 11.51 25.50
N ARG A 182 -3.48 11.91 25.33
CA ARG A 182 -2.50 12.05 26.43
C ARG A 182 -2.38 13.48 26.98
N ARG A 183 -3.10 14.44 26.39
CA ARG A 183 -3.12 15.86 26.81
C ARG A 183 -4.48 16.31 27.37
N ARG A 184 -5.33 15.36 27.78
CA ARG A 184 -6.51 15.64 28.60
C ARG A 184 -6.39 14.93 29.92
#